data_AF-A0A946B0S4-F1
#
_entry.id   AF-A0A946B0S4-F1
#
_cell.length_a   1.000
_cell.length_b   1.000
_cell.length_c   1.000
_cell.angle_alpha   90.00
_cell.angle_beta   90.00
_cell.angle_gamma   90.00
#
_symmetry.space_group_name_H-M   'P 1'
#
loop_
_entity.id
_entity.type
_entity.pdbx_description
1 polymer ?
#
loop_
_entity_poly.entity_id
_entity_poly.type
_entity_poly.pdbx_seq_one_letter_code
_entity_poly.pdbx_strand_id
1 'polypeptide(L)'
;MRNMLKAVAGAATLFAGVMFAVSPALAEPPPGEATTAVEISDQDVFYGSADAPVTIVEFASLTCPHCMRFHTEVMPKLKEGVIGEGKVRLIYRDFPLDGLALRASALARCGGPERRLAILDLLFESQPVWRNSQDPLTSLAQIGKLAGLKEETSRACMEDRGMFDQIIAEAQIGETQHGVRSTPTLI
;
A
#
# COMPACT_ATOMS: atom_id res chain seq x y z
N MET A 1 17.23 86.35 0.82
CA MET A 1 15.89 85.99 0.33
C MET A 1 15.96 85.88 -1.19
N ARG A 2 15.59 84.72 -1.77
CA ARG A 2 15.18 84.52 -3.18
C ARG A 2 16.25 84.80 -4.26
N ASN A 3 16.42 84.07 -5.35
CA ASN A 3 15.96 82.78 -5.85
C ASN A 3 16.74 82.59 -7.18
N MET A 4 17.12 81.35 -7.48
CA MET A 4 17.17 80.67 -8.80
C MET A 4 17.66 81.38 -10.10
N LEU A 5 18.54 80.69 -10.85
CA LEU A 5 18.46 80.38 -12.30
C LEU A 5 19.68 79.50 -12.71
N LYS A 6 19.54 78.18 -12.90
CA LYS A 6 19.41 77.39 -14.17
C LYS A 6 20.53 77.55 -15.23
N ALA A 7 21.18 76.41 -15.57
CA ALA A 7 21.60 75.89 -16.90
C ALA A 7 23.01 75.24 -16.86
N VAL A 8 23.44 74.22 -17.62
CA VAL A 8 22.90 73.27 -18.62
C VAL A 8 23.98 72.18 -18.85
N ALA A 9 23.53 70.95 -19.12
CA ALA A 9 24.12 69.81 -19.84
C ALA A 9 25.57 69.33 -19.59
N GLY A 10 25.65 68.04 -19.23
CA GLY A 10 26.76 67.15 -19.54
C GLY A 10 26.23 65.72 -19.65
N ALA A 11 26.11 65.22 -20.88
CA ALA A 11 25.62 63.88 -21.20
C ALA A 11 26.59 62.81 -20.66
N ALA A 12 26.07 61.86 -19.88
CA ALA A 12 26.79 60.64 -19.53
C ALA A 12 25.97 59.43 -20.00
N THR A 13 26.59 58.73 -20.93
CA THR A 13 26.17 57.52 -21.63
C THR A 13 25.59 56.44 -20.71
N LEU A 14 24.43 55.91 -21.13
CA LEU A 14 23.83 54.69 -20.64
C LEU A 14 24.76 53.49 -20.87
N PHE A 15 25.27 52.89 -19.80
CA PHE A 15 25.63 51.47 -19.80
C PHE A 15 24.66 50.77 -18.85
N ALA A 16 23.55 50.29 -19.41
CA ALA A 16 22.65 49.37 -18.74
C ALA A 16 23.39 48.03 -18.59
N GLY A 17 24.03 47.83 -17.44
CA GLY A 17 24.52 46.51 -17.03
C GLY A 17 23.32 45.61 -16.82
N VAL A 18 23.09 44.67 -17.74
CA VAL A 18 22.16 43.56 -17.55
C VAL A 18 22.74 42.68 -16.44
N MET A 19 22.27 42.89 -15.21
CA MET A 19 22.49 41.94 -14.13
C MET A 19 21.70 40.68 -14.49
N PHE A 20 22.41 39.65 -14.93
CA PHE A 20 21.88 38.28 -14.98
C PHE A 20 21.44 37.91 -13.56
N ALA A 21 20.13 37.93 -13.33
CA ALA A 21 19.55 37.34 -12.14
C ALA A 21 19.86 35.84 -12.17
N VAL A 22 20.78 35.41 -11.31
CA VAL A 22 21.02 34.00 -11.07
C VAL A 22 19.77 33.45 -10.40
N SER A 23 18.92 32.77 -11.18
CA SER A 23 17.78 32.04 -10.64
C SER A 23 18.31 31.05 -9.59
N PRO A 24 17.72 30.98 -8.39
CA PRO A 24 18.05 29.91 -7.47
C PRO A 24 17.64 28.60 -8.15
N ALA A 25 18.63 27.80 -8.53
CA ALA A 25 18.41 26.43 -8.93
C ALA A 25 17.62 25.78 -7.79
N LEU A 26 16.44 25.24 -8.11
CA LEU A 26 15.72 24.36 -7.22
C LEU A 26 16.66 23.20 -6.91
N ALA A 27 17.20 23.17 -5.69
CA ALA A 27 17.99 22.05 -5.23
C ALA A 27 17.10 20.81 -5.29
N GLU A 28 17.45 19.85 -6.14
CA GLU A 28 16.85 18.52 -6.08
C GLU A 28 17.20 17.94 -4.70
N PRO A 29 16.22 17.41 -3.94
CA PRO A 29 16.51 16.74 -2.68
C PRO A 29 17.45 15.56 -2.96
N PRO A 30 18.41 15.28 -2.04
CA PRO A 30 19.35 14.19 -2.25
C PRO A 30 18.60 12.85 -2.44
N PRO A 31 19.03 12.01 -3.39
CA PRO A 31 18.47 10.67 -3.53
C PRO A 31 18.90 9.85 -2.32
N GLY A 32 17.97 9.55 -1.41
CA GLY A 32 18.25 8.70 -0.25
C GLY A 32 17.59 9.07 1.08
N GLU A 33 16.60 9.96 1.14
CA GLU A 33 15.70 9.95 2.28
C GLU A 33 14.71 8.80 2.12
N ALA A 34 15.01 7.70 2.83
CA ALA A 34 14.12 6.58 2.97
C ALA A 34 12.74 7.08 3.40
N THR A 35 11.76 6.77 2.56
CA THR A 35 10.35 6.60 2.88
C THR A 35 10.17 6.16 4.33
N THR A 36 9.29 6.83 5.06
CA THR A 36 8.87 6.42 6.41
C THR A 36 8.60 4.92 6.42
N ALA A 37 9.51 4.14 7.01
CA ALA A 37 9.43 2.69 7.00
C ALA A 37 8.10 2.29 7.64
N VAL A 38 7.35 1.41 6.97
CA VAL A 38 6.12 0.86 7.55
C VAL A 38 6.52 0.04 8.77
N GLU A 39 5.87 0.30 9.91
CA GLU A 39 6.07 -0.48 11.12
C GLU A 39 5.62 -1.92 10.90
N ILE A 40 6.51 -2.87 11.15
CA ILE A 40 6.25 -4.31 10.99
C ILE A 40 5.85 -4.89 12.33
N SER A 41 4.73 -5.61 12.35
CA SER A 41 4.15 -6.22 13.55
C SER A 41 4.36 -7.72 13.55
N ASP A 42 4.41 -8.35 14.72
CA ASP A 42 4.42 -9.82 14.88
C ASP A 42 3.15 -10.48 14.29
N GLN A 43 2.10 -9.71 14.02
CA GLN A 43 0.87 -10.19 13.38
C GLN A 43 0.95 -10.18 11.84
N ASP A 44 2.04 -9.65 11.28
CA ASP A 44 2.26 -9.65 9.85
C ASP A 44 2.56 -11.03 9.31
N VAL A 45 1.98 -11.29 8.15
CA VAL A 45 2.30 -12.48 7.36
C VAL A 45 3.03 -12.06 6.11
N PHE A 46 4.03 -12.84 5.73
CA PHE A 46 4.90 -12.51 4.61
C PHE A 46 5.23 -13.73 3.76
N TYR A 47 5.42 -13.47 2.47
CA TYR A 47 6.06 -14.40 1.56
C TYR A 47 7.57 -14.21 1.60
N GLY A 48 8.34 -15.31 1.63
CA GLY A 48 9.81 -15.29 1.64
C GLY A 48 10.41 -15.56 3.02
N SER A 49 11.68 -15.15 3.18
CA SER A 49 12.44 -15.34 4.41
C SER A 49 12.27 -14.17 5.38
N ALA A 50 12.18 -14.45 6.67
CA ALA A 50 12.17 -13.39 7.71
C ALA A 50 13.47 -12.55 7.68
N ASP A 51 14.58 -13.15 7.24
CA ASP A 51 15.92 -12.56 7.18
C ASP A 51 16.22 -11.84 5.85
N ALA A 52 15.23 -11.73 4.95
CA ALA A 52 15.44 -11.06 3.68
C ALA A 52 15.83 -9.58 3.88
N PRO A 53 16.86 -9.07 3.18
CA PRO A 53 17.39 -7.73 3.41
C PRO A 53 16.43 -6.61 2.96
N VAL A 54 15.49 -6.91 2.07
CA VAL A 54 14.47 -5.96 1.61
C VAL A 54 13.09 -6.44 2.07
N THR A 55 12.33 -5.52 2.68
CA THR A 55 10.93 -5.72 3.02
C THR A 55 10.08 -4.86 2.11
N ILE A 56 9.06 -5.46 1.50
CA ILE A 56 8.02 -4.73 0.77
C ILE A 56 6.71 -4.93 1.52
N VAL A 57 5.94 -3.87 1.72
CA VAL A 57 4.58 -3.95 2.27
C VAL A 57 3.56 -3.70 1.18
N GLU A 58 2.72 -4.70 0.89
CA GLU A 58 1.58 -4.58 -0.01
C GLU A 58 0.31 -4.28 0.79
N PHE A 59 -0.28 -3.10 0.58
CA PHE A 59 -1.65 -2.80 0.99
C PHE A 59 -2.61 -3.22 -0.11
N ALA A 60 -3.48 -4.20 0.19
CA ALA A 60 -4.36 -4.80 -0.80
C ALA A 60 -5.79 -5.03 -0.29
N SER A 61 -6.76 -4.94 -1.21
CA SER A 61 -8.15 -5.31 -0.96
C SER A 61 -8.48 -6.62 -1.65
N LEU A 62 -9.11 -7.54 -0.91
CA LEU A 62 -9.48 -8.86 -1.43
C LEU A 62 -10.57 -8.82 -2.51
N THR A 63 -11.31 -7.72 -2.65
CA THR A 63 -12.29 -7.51 -3.73
C THR A 63 -11.73 -6.73 -4.92
N CYS A 64 -10.50 -6.20 -4.81
CA CYS A 64 -9.88 -5.39 -5.85
C CYS A 64 -9.36 -6.27 -7.00
N PRO A 65 -9.81 -6.02 -8.25
CA PRO A 65 -9.37 -6.81 -9.39
C PRO A 65 -7.89 -6.58 -9.73
N HIS A 66 -7.32 -5.42 -9.40
CA HIS A 66 -5.90 -5.16 -9.62
C HIS A 66 -5.02 -5.94 -8.63
N CYS A 67 -5.45 -6.06 -7.37
CA CYS A 67 -4.79 -6.92 -6.38
C CYS A 67 -4.82 -8.39 -6.80
N MET A 68 -5.98 -8.88 -7.27
CA MET A 68 -6.08 -10.24 -7.81
C MET A 68 -5.12 -10.47 -8.99
N ARG A 69 -5.04 -9.55 -9.95
CA ARG A 69 -4.08 -9.69 -11.06
C ARG A 69 -2.64 -9.63 -10.59
N PHE A 70 -2.30 -8.72 -9.68
CA PHE A 70 -0.96 -8.70 -9.08
C PHE A 70 -0.63 -10.06 -8.45
N HIS A 71 -1.55 -10.61 -7.67
CA HIS A 71 -1.38 -11.90 -7.02
C HIS A 71 -1.26 -13.08 -8.00
N THR A 72 -2.03 -13.09 -9.09
CA THR A 72 -2.07 -14.22 -10.03
C THR A 72 -1.04 -14.14 -11.15
N GLU A 73 -0.59 -12.94 -11.52
CA GLU A 73 0.30 -12.73 -12.68
C GLU A 73 1.70 -12.24 -12.31
N VAL A 74 1.85 -11.52 -11.18
CA VAL A 74 3.12 -10.92 -10.74
C VAL A 74 3.74 -11.70 -9.59
N MET A 75 2.94 -12.05 -8.58
CA MET A 75 3.42 -12.79 -7.40
C MET A 75 4.15 -14.09 -7.74
N PRO A 76 3.73 -14.92 -8.72
CA PRO A 76 4.47 -16.13 -9.07
C PRO A 76 5.90 -15.83 -9.52
N LYS A 77 6.09 -14.76 -10.30
CA LYS A 77 7.42 -14.32 -10.76
C LYS A 77 8.28 -13.79 -9.61
N LEU A 78 7.66 -13.09 -8.65
CA LEU A 78 8.36 -12.64 -7.45
C LEU A 78 8.76 -13.83 -6.56
N LYS A 79 7.84 -14.78 -6.35
CA LYS A 79 8.05 -16.04 -5.61
C LYS A 79 9.20 -16.85 -6.22
N GLU A 80 9.25 -17.01 -7.54
CA GLU A 80 10.33 -17.72 -8.24
C GLU A 80 11.66 -16.94 -8.25
N GLY A 81 11.60 -15.61 -8.36
CA GLY A 81 12.77 -14.74 -8.38
C GLY A 81 13.16 -14.24 -7.00
N VAL A 82 13.05 -12.93 -6.79
CA VAL A 82 13.64 -12.23 -5.63
C VAL A 82 13.17 -12.74 -4.25
N ILE A 83 11.96 -13.28 -4.14
CA ILE A 83 11.46 -13.86 -2.89
C ILE A 83 12.07 -15.25 -2.68
N GLY A 84 12.07 -16.10 -3.70
CA GLY A 84 12.66 -17.44 -3.65
C GLY A 84 14.18 -17.43 -3.47
N GLU A 85 14.85 -16.40 -4.00
CA GLU A 85 16.27 -16.12 -3.79
C GLU A 85 16.59 -15.54 -2.40
N GLY A 86 15.57 -15.27 -1.57
CA GLY A 86 15.74 -14.73 -0.22
C GLY A 86 16.14 -13.25 -0.17
N LYS A 87 16.00 -12.51 -1.28
CA LYS A 87 16.36 -11.08 -1.36
C LYS A 87 15.24 -10.18 -0.84
N VAL A 88 14.00 -10.60 -1.01
CA VAL A 88 12.81 -9.84 -0.63
C VAL A 88 11.91 -10.69 0.25
N ARG A 89 11.36 -10.08 1.30
CA ARG A 89 10.12 -10.55 1.93
C ARG A 89 8.99 -9.58 1.61
N LEU A 90 7.84 -10.12 1.24
CA LEU A 90 6.66 -9.33 0.90
C LEU A 90 5.58 -9.55 1.96
N ILE A 91 5.27 -8.50 2.71
CA ILE A 91 4.23 -8.48 3.73
C ILE A 91 2.91 -8.09 3.08
N TYR A 92 1.84 -8.82 3.42
CA TYR A 92 0.48 -8.46 3.04
C TYR A 92 -0.20 -7.69 4.18
N ARG A 93 -0.75 -6.51 3.89
CA ARG A 93 -1.58 -5.71 4.79
C ARG A 93 -2.98 -5.56 4.22
N ASP A 94 -3.97 -5.88 5.06
CA ASP A 94 -5.38 -5.71 4.71
C ASP A 94 -5.70 -4.23 4.49
N PHE A 95 -6.30 -3.93 3.34
CA PHE A 95 -6.84 -2.61 3.02
C PHE A 95 -8.22 -2.77 2.37
N PRO A 96 -9.24 -3.21 3.13
CA PRO A 96 -10.55 -3.52 2.56
C PRO A 96 -11.23 -2.24 2.07
N LEU A 97 -11.67 -2.26 0.80
CA LEU A 97 -12.36 -1.12 0.17
C LEU A 97 -13.89 -1.21 0.30
N ASP A 98 -14.41 -2.32 0.80
CA ASP A 98 -15.83 -2.56 0.99
C ASP A 98 -16.09 -3.60 2.10
N GLY A 99 -17.37 -3.75 2.49
CA GLY A 99 -17.76 -4.65 3.57
C GLY A 99 -17.61 -6.14 3.25
N LEU A 100 -17.51 -6.52 1.98
CA LEU A 100 -17.25 -7.90 1.58
C LEU A 100 -15.74 -8.21 1.68
N ALA A 101 -14.88 -7.27 1.27
CA ALA A 101 -13.43 -7.35 1.47
C ALA A 101 -13.09 -7.47 2.96
N LEU A 102 -13.73 -6.68 3.81
CA LEU A 102 -13.54 -6.74 5.27
C LEU A 102 -13.84 -8.14 5.84
N ARG A 103 -14.90 -8.78 5.35
CA ARG A 103 -15.26 -10.16 5.74
C ARG A 103 -14.28 -11.18 5.20
N ALA A 104 -13.84 -11.04 3.95
CA ALA A 104 -12.82 -11.90 3.38
C ALA A 104 -11.48 -11.78 4.14
N SER A 105 -11.10 -10.57 4.55
CA SER A 105 -9.93 -10.31 5.40
C SER A 105 -10.07 -10.98 6.77
N ALA A 106 -11.24 -10.88 7.39
CA ALA A 106 -11.52 -11.55 8.66
C ALA A 106 -11.46 -13.08 8.52
N LEU A 107 -11.99 -13.65 7.43
CA LEU A 107 -11.84 -15.06 7.12
C LEU A 107 -10.38 -15.47 6.97
N ALA A 108 -9.55 -14.67 6.28
CA ALA A 108 -8.13 -14.95 6.12
C ALA A 108 -7.39 -14.96 7.48
N ARG A 109 -7.69 -14.00 8.36
CA ARG A 109 -7.13 -13.94 9.73
C ARG A 109 -7.60 -15.10 10.61
N CYS A 110 -8.81 -15.61 10.38
CA CYS A 110 -9.40 -16.74 11.12
C CYS A 110 -8.54 -18.02 11.09
N GLY A 111 -7.75 -18.23 10.03
CA GLY A 111 -6.86 -19.39 9.91
C GLY A 111 -5.64 -19.38 10.82
N GLY A 112 -5.37 -18.24 11.49
CA GLY A 112 -4.12 -18.00 12.20
C GLY A 112 -2.94 -17.78 11.24
N PRO A 113 -1.75 -17.43 11.78
CA PRO A 113 -0.59 -17.07 10.97
C PRO A 113 -0.16 -18.19 10.01
N GLU A 114 -0.26 -19.45 10.43
CA GLU A 114 0.17 -20.59 9.61
C GLU A 114 -0.68 -20.84 8.35
N ARG A 115 -1.96 -20.43 8.36
CA ARG A 115 -2.87 -20.67 7.22
C ARG A 115 -3.21 -19.40 6.46
N ARG A 116 -2.99 -18.22 7.04
CA ARG A 116 -3.44 -16.95 6.47
C ARG A 116 -2.95 -16.75 5.05
N LEU A 117 -1.67 -17.01 4.76
CA LEU A 117 -1.14 -16.88 3.40
C LEU A 117 -1.83 -17.83 2.41
N ALA A 118 -2.05 -19.09 2.79
CA ALA A 118 -2.76 -20.04 1.94
C ALA A 118 -4.23 -19.63 1.69
N ILE A 119 -4.89 -19.06 2.69
CA ILE A 119 -6.25 -18.54 2.53
C ILE A 119 -6.24 -17.30 1.61
N LEU A 120 -5.27 -16.41 1.76
CA LEU A 120 -5.09 -15.24 0.88
C LEU A 120 -4.85 -15.69 -0.58
N ASP A 121 -3.97 -16.67 -0.80
CA ASP A 121 -3.71 -17.25 -2.12
C ASP A 121 -5.04 -17.75 -2.73
N LEU A 122 -5.80 -18.58 -2.01
CA LEU A 122 -7.10 -19.09 -2.48
C LEU A 122 -8.12 -17.97 -2.77
N LEU A 123 -8.20 -16.96 -1.90
CA LEU A 123 -9.12 -15.83 -2.07
C LEU A 123 -8.79 -15.01 -3.31
N PHE A 124 -7.51 -14.74 -3.58
CA PHE A 124 -7.13 -14.03 -4.79
C PHE A 124 -7.28 -14.89 -6.04
N GLU A 125 -6.82 -16.14 -6.03
CA GLU A 125 -6.93 -17.05 -7.19
C GLU A 125 -8.38 -17.28 -7.62
N SER A 126 -9.31 -17.32 -6.66
CA SER A 126 -10.73 -17.54 -6.92
C SER A 126 -11.59 -16.28 -6.84
N GLN A 127 -10.99 -15.07 -6.80
CA GLN A 127 -11.72 -13.80 -6.60
C GLN A 127 -12.97 -13.66 -7.46
N PRO A 128 -12.94 -13.87 -8.80
CA PRO A 128 -14.12 -13.68 -9.62
C PRO A 128 -15.27 -14.64 -9.28
N VAL A 129 -14.98 -15.80 -8.69
CA VAL A 129 -15.97 -16.82 -8.33
C VAL A 129 -16.74 -16.40 -7.09
N TRP A 130 -16.05 -16.16 -5.97
CA TRP A 130 -16.74 -15.85 -4.71
C TRP A 130 -17.28 -14.42 -4.69
N ARG A 131 -16.57 -13.45 -5.29
CA ARG A 131 -16.97 -12.04 -5.27
C ARG A 131 -18.27 -11.77 -6.04
N ASN A 132 -18.47 -12.50 -7.14
CA ASN A 132 -19.64 -12.33 -8.01
C ASN A 132 -20.72 -13.40 -7.75
N SER A 133 -20.57 -14.20 -6.69
CA SER A 133 -21.56 -15.20 -6.28
C SER A 133 -22.87 -14.51 -5.85
N GLN A 134 -24.00 -15.21 -6.02
CA GLN A 134 -25.28 -14.78 -5.46
C GLN A 134 -25.30 -14.86 -3.93
N ASP A 135 -24.45 -15.72 -3.35
CA ASP A 135 -24.19 -15.80 -1.92
C ASP A 135 -22.67 -15.81 -1.66
N PRO A 136 -22.03 -14.62 -1.63
CA PRO A 136 -20.60 -14.50 -1.40
C PRO A 136 -20.16 -15.05 -0.05
N LEU A 137 -20.99 -14.98 0.99
CA LEU A 137 -20.62 -15.43 2.33
C LEU A 137 -20.50 -16.95 2.40
N THR A 138 -21.43 -17.66 1.75
CA THR A 138 -21.31 -19.12 1.62
C THR A 138 -20.11 -19.51 0.75
N SER A 139 -19.83 -18.78 -0.34
CA SER A 139 -18.62 -19.02 -1.15
C SER A 139 -17.33 -18.78 -0.36
N LEU A 140 -17.27 -17.73 0.47
CA LEU A 140 -16.15 -17.47 1.37
C LEU A 140 -16.00 -18.60 2.40
N ALA A 141 -17.09 -19.06 3.02
CA ALA A 141 -17.04 -20.18 3.97
C ALA A 141 -16.51 -21.48 3.33
N GLN A 142 -16.82 -21.72 2.04
CA GLN A 142 -16.25 -22.85 1.29
C GLN A 142 -14.73 -22.73 1.11
N ILE A 143 -14.22 -21.52 0.87
CA ILE A 143 -12.77 -21.26 0.83
C ILE A 143 -12.13 -21.54 2.20
N GLY A 144 -12.76 -21.08 3.28
CA GLY A 144 -12.34 -21.41 4.65
C GLY A 144 -12.25 -22.92 4.86
N LYS A 145 -13.23 -23.68 4.38
CA LYS A 145 -13.24 -25.15 4.45
C LYS A 145 -12.10 -25.79 3.66
N LEU A 146 -11.78 -25.31 2.47
CA LEU A 146 -10.64 -25.79 1.68
C LEU A 146 -9.31 -25.57 2.44
N ALA A 147 -9.21 -24.50 3.22
CA ALA A 147 -8.08 -24.22 4.09
C ALA A 147 -8.14 -24.94 5.46
N GLY A 148 -9.11 -25.83 5.67
CA GLY A 148 -9.24 -26.64 6.89
C GLY A 148 -10.01 -25.99 8.03
N LEU A 149 -10.74 -24.90 7.79
CA LEU A 149 -11.65 -24.30 8.78
C LEU A 149 -13.00 -25.02 8.78
N LYS A 150 -13.65 -25.02 9.95
CA LYS A 150 -15.06 -25.41 10.04
C LYS A 150 -15.94 -24.28 9.51
N GLU A 151 -17.07 -24.62 8.91
CA GLU A 151 -17.99 -23.63 8.35
C GLU A 151 -18.48 -22.65 9.42
N GLU A 152 -18.83 -23.15 10.61
CA GLU A 152 -19.30 -22.33 11.73
C GLU A 152 -18.22 -21.34 12.19
N THR A 153 -16.96 -21.79 12.20
CA THR A 153 -15.80 -20.94 12.53
C THR A 153 -15.61 -19.86 11.48
N SER A 154 -15.68 -20.21 10.19
CA SER A 154 -15.60 -19.23 9.09
C SER A 154 -16.71 -18.18 9.18
N ARG A 155 -17.95 -18.60 9.44
CA ARG A 155 -19.10 -17.68 9.59
C ARG A 155 -18.92 -16.76 10.79
N ALA A 156 -18.52 -17.29 11.94
CA ALA A 156 -18.29 -16.50 13.15
C ALA A 156 -17.19 -15.43 12.93
N CYS A 157 -16.08 -15.79 12.29
CA CYS A 157 -15.01 -14.83 11.98
C CYS A 157 -15.46 -13.73 11.01
N MET A 158 -16.30 -14.05 10.02
CA MET A 158 -16.89 -13.06 9.11
C MET A 158 -17.95 -12.16 9.75
N GLU A 159 -18.16 -12.27 11.07
CA GLU A 159 -19.05 -11.42 11.86
C GLU A 159 -18.36 -10.84 13.10
N ASP A 160 -17.07 -11.12 13.30
CA ASP A 160 -16.29 -10.68 14.46
C ASP A 160 -15.99 -9.17 14.37
N ARG A 161 -16.72 -8.40 15.18
CA ARG A 161 -16.55 -6.94 15.25
C ARG A 161 -15.18 -6.52 15.77
N GLY A 162 -14.60 -7.26 16.72
CA GLY A 162 -13.28 -6.94 17.24
C GLY A 162 -12.21 -7.10 16.16
N MET A 163 -12.34 -8.15 15.34
CA MET A 163 -11.45 -8.36 14.19
C MET A 163 -11.65 -7.28 13.11
N PHE A 164 -12.90 -6.86 12.87
CA PHE A 164 -13.18 -5.76 11.94
C PHE A 164 -12.54 -4.45 12.40
N ASP A 165 -12.69 -4.11 13.68
CA ASP A 165 -12.12 -2.88 14.25
C ASP A 165 -10.59 -2.88 14.11
N GLN A 166 -9.93 -4.02 14.32
CA GLN A 166 -8.49 -4.18 14.11
C GLN A 166 -8.09 -3.97 12.64
N ILE A 167 -8.77 -4.63 11.71
CA ILE A 167 -8.49 -4.50 10.27
C ILE A 167 -8.67 -3.04 9.81
N ILE A 168 -9.74 -2.38 10.25
CA ILE A 168 -10.03 -1.00 9.89
C ILE A 168 -8.98 -0.05 10.49
N ALA A 169 -8.59 -0.26 11.75
CA ALA A 169 -7.56 0.56 12.39
C ALA A 169 -6.20 0.43 11.66
N GLU A 170 -5.80 -0.78 11.26
CA GLU A 170 -4.59 -0.99 10.48
C GLU A 170 -4.66 -0.32 9.09
N ALA A 171 -5.81 -0.41 8.41
CA ALA A 171 -6.01 0.27 7.13
C ALA A 171 -5.92 1.81 7.27
N GLN A 172 -6.51 2.37 8.35
CA GLN A 172 -6.41 3.80 8.66
C GLN A 172 -4.97 4.24 8.94
N ILE A 173 -4.14 3.40 9.55
CA ILE A 173 -2.70 3.67 9.70
C ILE A 173 -2.04 3.77 8.32
N GLY A 174 -2.33 2.84 7.41
CA GLY A 174 -1.88 2.91 6.01
C GLY A 174 -2.28 4.22 5.32
N GLU A 175 -3.52 4.67 5.52
CA GLU A 175 -4.03 5.92 4.97
C GLU A 175 -3.39 7.18 5.56
N THR A 176 -3.22 7.22 6.88
CA THR A 176 -2.86 8.44 7.61
C THR A 176 -1.35 8.62 7.74
N GLN A 177 -0.60 7.53 7.87
CA GLN A 177 0.86 7.55 8.08
C GLN A 177 1.64 7.28 6.79
N HIS A 178 1.08 6.50 5.87
CA HIS A 178 1.77 6.07 4.64
C HIS A 178 1.12 6.57 3.35
N GLY A 179 0.04 7.35 3.46
CA GLY A 179 -0.60 8.00 2.31
C GLY A 179 -1.23 7.02 1.32
N VAL A 180 -1.58 5.80 1.75
CA VAL A 180 -2.26 4.82 0.90
C VAL A 180 -3.65 5.35 0.53
N ARG A 181 -3.96 5.39 -0.78
CA ARG A 181 -5.25 5.86 -1.32
C ARG A 181 -5.89 4.91 -2.33
N SER A 182 -5.17 3.86 -2.73
CA SER A 182 -5.64 2.89 -3.72
C SER A 182 -4.97 1.55 -3.51
N THR A 183 -5.48 0.49 -4.13
CA THR A 183 -4.92 -0.86 -4.04
C THR A 183 -4.68 -1.47 -5.43
N PRO A 184 -3.61 -2.27 -5.61
CA PRO A 184 -2.53 -2.49 -4.66
C PRO A 184 -1.63 -1.24 -4.52
N THR A 185 -1.11 -0.99 -3.32
CA THR A 185 -0.02 -0.05 -3.08
C THR A 185 1.14 -0.82 -2.46
N LEU A 186 2.35 -0.64 -3.00
CA LEU A 186 3.57 -1.26 -2.50
C LEU A 186 4.50 -0.16 -1.97
N ILE A 187 5.04 -0.37 -0.77
CA ILE A 187 6.04 0.49 -0.13
C ILE A 187 7.28 -0.34 0.14
#